data_AF-A0A4R3K3J5-F1
#
_entry.id   AF-A0A4R3K3J5-F1
#
_cell.length_a   1.000
_cell.length_b   1.000
_cell.length_c   1.000
_cell.angle_alpha   90.00
_cell.angle_beta   90.00
_cell.angle_gamma   90.00
#
_symmetry.space_group_name_H-M   'P 1'
#
loop_
_entity.id
_entity.type
_entity.pdbx_description
1 polymer ?
#
loop_
_entity_poly.entity_id
_entity_poly.type
_entity_poly.pdbx_seq_one_letter_code
_entity_poly.pdbx_strand_id
1 'polypeptide(L)' 'MPTMTESALKNGTIYGDNANKEYIYMPASEIGMAKPLCIFERSGERFDVSFLDALHLVHKLSLKPVSHPKLGKSSC' A
#
# COMPACT_ATOMS: atom_id res chain seq x y z
N MET A 1 -11.44 15.71 -4.34
CA MET A 1 -11.01 14.87 -5.47
C MET A 1 -10.01 13.86 -4.92
N PRO A 2 -10.07 12.58 -5.31
CA PRO A 2 -9.11 11.62 -4.80
C PRO A 2 -7.70 12.00 -5.25
N THR A 3 -6.73 11.89 -4.35
CA THR A 3 -5.33 12.12 -4.72
C THR A 3 -4.86 11.02 -5.67
N MET A 4 -3.79 11.28 -6.45
CA MET A 4 -3.21 10.25 -7.31
C MET A 4 -2.81 9.01 -6.51
N THR A 5 -2.30 9.18 -5.28
CA THR A 5 -1.96 8.10 -4.36
C THR A 5 -3.17 7.26 -3.94
N GLU A 6 -4.27 7.91 -3.58
CA GLU A 6 -5.51 7.21 -3.20
C GLU A 6 -6.03 6.32 -4.33
N SER A 7 -6.04 6.86 -5.55
CA SER A 7 -6.55 6.14 -6.71
C SER A 7 -5.60 4.98 -7.09
N ALA A 8 -4.29 5.20 -6.99
CA ALA A 8 -3.28 4.18 -7.25
C ALA A 8 -3.36 3.02 -6.25
N LEU A 9 -3.46 3.30 -4.94
CA LEU A 9 -3.61 2.27 -3.90
C LEU A 9 -4.89 1.46 -4.10
N LYS A 10 -6.02 2.11 -4.41
CA LYS A 10 -7.30 1.43 -4.71
C LYS A 10 -7.25 0.57 -5.96
N ASN A 11 -6.30 0.81 -6.86
CA ASN A 11 -6.05 -0.01 -8.04
C ASN A 11 -4.98 -1.10 -7.80
N GLY A 12 -4.54 -1.30 -6.56
CA GLY A 12 -3.54 -2.31 -6.21
C GLY A 12 -2.08 -1.89 -6.43
N THR A 13 -1.81 -0.59 -6.67
CA THR A 13 -0.43 -0.10 -6.77
C THR A 13 0.27 -0.28 -5.44
N ILE A 14 1.48 -0.85 -5.46
CA ILE A 14 2.30 -1.03 -4.26
C ILE A 14 3.21 0.17 -4.08
N TYR A 15 3.11 0.81 -2.92
CA TYR A 15 4.05 1.84 -2.47
C TYR A 15 5.09 1.22 -1.54
N GLY A 16 6.33 1.67 -1.58
CA GLY A 16 7.33 1.15 -0.66
C GLY A 16 8.71 1.75 -0.81
N ASP A 17 9.62 1.16 -0.05
CA ASP A 17 11.06 1.35 -0.12
C ASP A 17 11.75 -0.02 -0.01
N ASN A 18 12.41 -0.42 -1.09
CA ASN A 18 13.12 -1.70 -1.16
C ASN A 18 14.35 -1.76 -0.25
N ALA A 19 14.98 -0.62 0.07
CA ALA A 19 16.13 -0.59 0.95
C ALA A 19 15.71 -0.90 2.40
N ASN A 20 14.60 -0.31 2.84
CA ASN A 20 14.06 -0.47 4.19
C ASN A 20 13.10 -1.68 4.32
N LYS A 21 12.75 -2.33 3.19
CA LYS A 21 11.77 -3.43 3.13
C LYS A 21 10.43 -3.03 3.74
N GLU A 22 10.00 -1.82 3.42
CA GLU A 22 8.75 -1.22 3.86
C GLU A 22 7.79 -1.13 2.68
N TYR A 23 6.57 -1.64 2.82
CA TYR A 23 5.61 -1.68 1.72
C TYR A 23 4.20 -1.39 2.20
N ILE A 24 3.41 -0.70 1.39
CA ILE A 24 1.99 -0.44 1.59
C ILE A 24 1.24 -0.82 0.33
N TYR A 25 0.23 -1.65 0.48
CA TYR A 25 -0.64 -2.06 -0.63
C TYR A 25 -2.04 -2.42 -0.16
N MET A 26 -3.01 -2.30 -1.05
CA MET A 26 -4.37 -2.81 -0.83
C MET A 26 -4.44 -4.25 -1.36
N PRO A 27 -4.79 -5.25 -0.54
CA PRO A 27 -4.96 -6.61 -1.04
C PRO A 27 -6.16 -6.71 -1.99
N ALA A 28 -6.11 -7.63 -2.96
CA ALA A 28 -7.14 -7.79 -3.99
C ALA A 28 -8.56 -7.99 -3.41
N SER A 29 -8.68 -8.60 -2.23
CA SER A 29 -9.95 -8.82 -1.53
C SER A 29 -10.61 -7.54 -1.00
N GLU A 30 -9.86 -6.45 -0.87
CA GLU A 30 -10.34 -5.16 -0.34
C GLU A 30 -10.74 -4.18 -1.46
N ILE A 31 -10.46 -4.52 -2.72
CA ILE A 31 -10.78 -3.68 -3.87
C ILE A 31 -12.30 -3.55 -4.00
N GLY A 32 -12.81 -2.31 -4.03
CA GLY A 32 -14.25 -2.03 -4.14
C GLY A 32 -15.02 -2.11 -2.82
N MET A 33 -14.36 -2.43 -1.70
CA MET A 33 -14.99 -2.43 -0.38
C MET A 33 -15.28 -1.01 0.10
N ALA A 34 -16.34 -0.84 0.90
CA ALA A 34 -16.75 0.46 1.43
C ALA A 34 -15.76 1.03 2.46
N LYS A 35 -15.10 0.16 3.22
CA LYS A 35 -14.07 0.49 4.22
C LYS A 35 -12.88 -0.44 4.02
N PRO A 36 -12.06 -0.21 2.97
CA PRO A 36 -11.01 -1.13 2.63
C PRO A 36 -9.86 -1.05 3.66
N LEU A 37 -9.26 -2.20 3.92
CA LEU A 37 -8.00 -2.29 4.64
C LEU A 37 -6.82 -2.34 3.68
N CYS A 38 -5.67 -1.88 4.15
CA CYS A 38 -4.39 -2.02 3.47
C CYS A 38 -3.43 -2.79 4.37
N ILE A 39 -2.41 -3.37 3.76
CA ILE A 39 -1.31 -4.03 4.45
C ILE A 39 -0.13 -3.08 4.49
N PHE A 40 0.41 -2.86 5.68
CA PHE A 40 1.75 -2.33 5.87
C PHE A 40 2.71 -3.49 6.19
N GLU A 41 3.69 -3.72 5.32
CA GLU A 41 4.79 -4.64 5.57
C GLU A 41 6.02 -3.88 6.08
N ARG A 42 6.60 -4.37 7.17
CA ARG A 42 7.86 -3.86 7.71
C ARG A 42 8.62 -4.97 8.42
N SER A 43 9.91 -5.11 8.12
CA SER A 43 10.79 -6.09 8.78
C SER A 43 10.27 -7.54 8.71
N GLY A 44 9.46 -7.89 7.70
CA GLY A 44 8.87 -9.22 7.53
C GLY A 44 7.54 -9.44 8.26
N GLU A 45 7.06 -8.45 9.01
CA GLU A 45 5.74 -8.47 9.63
C GLU A 45 4.72 -7.71 8.78
N ARG A 46 3.44 -8.08 8.92
CA ARG A 46 2.30 -7.49 8.21
C ARG A 46 1.34 -6.90 9.23
N PHE A 47 0.90 -5.67 8.97
CA PHE A 47 -0.05 -4.96 9.80
C PHE A 47 -1.24 -4.54 8.95
N ASP A 48 -2.43 -4.90 9.38
CA ASP A 48 -3.66 -4.35 8.81
C ASP A 48 -3.79 -2.90 9.25
N VAL A 49 -3.89 -1.99 8.28
CA VAL A 49 -4.04 -0.56 8.52
C VAL A 49 -5.27 -0.06 7.75
N SER A 50 -5.95 0.95 8.30
CA SER A 50 -7.04 1.58 7.59
C SER A 50 -6.52 2.25 6.31
N PHE A 51 -7.38 2.43 5.31
CA PHE A 51 -7.01 3.15 4.09
C PHE A 51 -6.46 4.56 4.38
N LEU A 52 -7.01 5.25 5.37
CA LEU A 52 -6.54 6.58 5.75
C LEU A 52 -5.15 6.53 6.39
N ASP A 53 -4.89 5.57 7.27
CA ASP A 53 -3.57 5.38 7.88
C ASP A 53 -2.52 4.98 6.83
N ALA A 54 -2.91 4.15 5.86
CA ALA A 54 -2.04 3.79 4.73
C ALA A 54 -1.57 5.03 3.96
N LEU A 55 -2.49 5.96 3.65
CA LEU A 55 -2.14 7.22 2.98
C LEU A 55 -1.19 8.07 3.84
N HIS A 56 -1.51 8.22 5.14
CA HIS A 56 -0.65 8.94 6.06
C HIS A 56 0.76 8.35 6.11
N LEU A 57 0.89 7.02 6.14
CA LEU A 57 2.18 6.34 6.13
C LEU A 57 2.93 6.51 4.81
N VAL A 58 2.26 6.40 3.66
CA VAL A 58 2.86 6.66 2.35
C VAL A 58 3.48 8.06 2.31
N HIS A 59 2.77 9.07 2.80
CA HIS A 59 3.28 10.44 2.86
C HIS A 59 4.39 10.62 3.90
N LYS A 60 4.18 10.14 5.13
CA LYS A 60 5.12 10.29 6.25
C LYS A 60 6.47 9.63 5.96
N LEU A 61 6.45 8.45 5.35
CA LEU A 61 7.65 7.70 4.98
C LEU A 61 8.16 8.06 3.58
N SER A 62 7.47 8.96 2.86
CA SER A 62 7.80 9.35 1.48
C SER A 62 7.93 8.13 0.53
N LEU A 63 7.07 7.14 0.72
CA LEU A 63 7.08 5.92 -0.09
C LEU A 63 6.70 6.24 -1.54
N LYS A 64 7.29 5.50 -2.47
CA LYS A 64 7.07 5.65 -3.91
C LYS A 64 6.45 4.37 -4.48
N PRO A 65 5.82 4.41 -5.66
CA PRO A 65 5.43 3.18 -6.34
C PRO A 65 6.67 2.28 -6.57
N VAL A 66 6.60 1.01 -6.19
CA VAL A 66 7.70 0.05 -6.33
C VAL A 66 7.23 -1.29 -6.89
N SER A 67 8.19 -2.11 -7.34
CA SER A 67 7.96 -3.54 -7.51
C SER A 67 8.34 -4.27 -6.22
N HIS A 68 7.35 -4.83 -5.54
CA HIS A 68 7.54 -5.67 -4.36
C HIS A 68 8.27 -6.98 -4.76
N PRO A 69 9.21 -7.49 -3.94
CA PRO A 69 10.01 -8.67 -4.28
C PRO A 69 9.17 -9.96 -4.46
N LYS A 70 8.07 -10.10 -3.71
CA LYS A 70 7.13 -11.24 -3.82
C LYS A 70 5.93 -11.02 -4.76
N LEU A 71 5.27 -9.86 -4.68
CA LEU A 71 4.02 -9.57 -5.40
C LEU A 71 4.25 -8.91 -6.78
N GLY A 72 5.43 -8.37 -7.05
CA GLY A 72 5.68 -7.61 -8.28
C GLY A 72 5.15 -6.18 -8.21
N LYS A 73 4.61 -5.65 -9.31
CA LYS A 73 4.20 -4.24 -9.43
C LYS A 73 2.80 -3.93 -8.88
N SER A 74 1.99 -4.97 -8.65
CA SER A 74 0.59 -4.88 -8.25
C SER A 74 0.31 -5.94 -7.19
N SER A 75 -0.61 -5.65 -6.27
CA SER A 75 -1.13 -6.60 -5.28
C SER A 75 -2.34 -7.42 -5.79
N CYS A 76 -2.82 -7.12 -7.00
CA CYS A 76 -3.89 -7.84 -7.71
C CYS A 76 -3.42 -8.26 -9.10
#